data_AF-A0A2V7TKV8-F1
#
_entry.id   AF-A0A2V7TKV8-F1
#
_cell.length_a   1.000
_cell.length_b   1.000
_cell.length_c   1.000
_cell.angle_alpha   90.00
_cell.angle_beta   90.00
_cell.angle_gamma   90.00
#
_symmetry.space_group_name_H-M   'P 1'
#
loop_
_entity.id
_entity.type
_entity.pdbx_description
1 polymer ?
#
loop_
_entity_poly.entity_id
_entity_poly.type
_entity_poly.pdbx_seq_one_letter_code
_entity_poly.pdbx_strand_id
1 'polypeptide(L)'
;MPCAPPMHLSADALNRFGETIGRELAAPAVIGLSGELGTGKTTLVQAICRGLGTHDLATSPTYALVHRYRTPGGLAVYHVDCYRLRSPAEAQDLGFDDMMREAGIVLPAELR
;
A
#
# COMPACT_ATOMS: atom_id res chain seq x y z
N MET A 1 12.69 -17.75 -4.54
CA MET A 1 11.98 -18.09 -3.30
C MET A 1 10.73 -18.87 -3.68
N PRO A 2 10.37 -19.98 -3.01
CA PRO A 2 9.11 -20.65 -3.28
C PRO A 2 7.96 -19.67 -2.98
N CYS A 3 7.10 -19.45 -3.96
CA CYS A 3 5.87 -18.70 -3.80
C CYS A 3 5.02 -19.41 -2.74
N ALA A 4 4.52 -18.68 -1.74
CA ALA A 4 3.55 -19.23 -0.81
C ALA A 4 2.34 -19.74 -1.59
N PRO A 5 1.72 -20.87 -1.20
CA PRO A 5 0.52 -21.36 -1.88
C PRO A 5 -0.58 -20.30 -1.85
N PRO A 6 -1.44 -20.23 -2.89
CA PRO A 6 -2.51 -19.25 -2.94
C PRO A 6 -3.44 -19.43 -1.74
N MET A 7 -3.67 -18.32 -1.02
CA MET A 7 -4.58 -18.28 0.13
C MET A 7 -5.88 -17.60 -0.25
N HIS A 8 -7.01 -18.24 0.06
CA HIS A 8 -8.33 -17.64 -0.06
C HIS A 8 -8.75 -17.10 1.30
N LEU A 9 -8.87 -15.78 1.41
CA LEU A 9 -9.28 -15.10 2.64
C LEU A 9 -10.69 -14.53 2.48
N SER A 10 -11.53 -14.69 3.51
CA SER A 10 -12.76 -13.89 3.61
C SER A 10 -12.41 -12.41 3.80
N ALA A 11 -13.35 -11.51 3.58
CA ALA A 11 -13.14 -10.07 3.80
C ALA A 11 -12.65 -9.78 5.23
N ASP A 12 -13.23 -10.41 6.24
CA ASP A 12 -12.78 -10.25 7.63
C ASP A 12 -11.38 -10.79 7.87
N ALA A 13 -11.04 -11.93 7.26
CA ALA A 13 -9.71 -12.50 7.37
C ALA A 13 -8.66 -11.62 6.68
N LEU A 14 -8.99 -11.04 5.52
CA LEU A 14 -8.14 -10.09 4.80
C LEU A 14 -7.90 -8.82 5.62
N ASN A 15 -8.94 -8.30 6.29
CA ASN A 15 -8.79 -7.14 7.17
C ASN A 15 -7.87 -7.45 8.36
N ARG A 16 -8.08 -8.56 9.06
CA ARG A 16 -7.19 -8.95 10.17
C ARG A 16 -5.75 -9.19 9.71
N PHE A 17 -5.58 -9.77 8.52
CA PHE A 17 -4.27 -10.00 7.93
C PHE A 17 -3.55 -8.67 7.64
N GLY A 18 -4.22 -7.72 6.98
CA GLY A 18 -3.67 -6.40 6.71
C GLY A 18 -3.34 -5.62 7.97
N GLU A 19 -4.21 -5.64 8.99
CA GLU A 19 -3.93 -4.98 10.28
C GLU A 19 -2.73 -5.59 11.00
N THR A 20 -2.52 -6.91 10.86
CA THR A 20 -1.35 -7.59 11.40
C THR A 20 -0.08 -7.16 10.67
N ILE A 21 -0.11 -7.11 9.34
CA ILE A 21 1.01 -6.56 8.55
C ILE A 21 1.31 -5.13 9.04
N GLY A 22 0.31 -4.26 9.13
CA GLY A 22 0.51 -2.87 9.55
C GLY A 22 1.15 -2.74 10.93
N ARG A 23 0.76 -3.57 11.91
CA ARG A 23 1.34 -3.56 13.26
C ARG A 23 2.80 -4.03 13.32
N GLU A 24 3.15 -4.99 12.48
CA GLU A 24 4.48 -5.59 12.44
C GLU A 24 5.44 -4.87 11.47
N LEU A 25 4.92 -3.94 10.65
CA LEU A 25 5.70 -3.28 9.62
C LEU A 25 6.65 -2.24 10.22
N ALA A 26 7.95 -2.45 9.99
CA ALA A 26 8.98 -1.48 10.34
C ALA A 26 9.39 -0.63 9.14
N ALA A 27 9.57 0.67 9.37
CA ALA A 27 10.07 1.61 8.37
C ALA A 27 11.60 1.54 8.19
N PRO A 28 12.15 1.78 6.98
CA PRO A 28 11.45 1.97 5.71
C PRO A 28 11.00 0.63 5.09
N ALA A 29 9.79 0.57 4.52
CA ALA A 29 9.25 -0.63 3.87
C ALA A 29 8.50 -0.31 2.58
N VAL A 30 8.55 -1.24 1.63
CA VAL A 30 7.79 -1.18 0.38
C VAL A 30 6.95 -2.45 0.21
N ILE A 31 5.64 -2.31 0.02
CA ILE A 31 4.72 -3.44 -0.19
C ILE A 31 4.06 -3.36 -1.56
N GLY A 32 4.50 -4.22 -2.49
CA GLY A 32 3.87 -4.39 -3.79
C GLY A 32 2.63 -5.26 -3.73
N LEU A 33 1.51 -4.75 -4.23
CA LEU A 33 0.26 -5.49 -4.41
C LEU A 33 -0.03 -5.68 -5.90
N SER A 34 -0.23 -6.93 -6.32
CA SER A 34 -0.57 -7.31 -7.69
C SER A 34 -1.85 -8.15 -7.73
N GLY A 35 -2.54 -8.13 -8.86
CA GLY A 35 -3.73 -8.93 -9.10
C GLY A 35 -4.89 -8.15 -9.73
N GLU A 36 -5.91 -8.89 -10.17
CA GLU A 36 -7.04 -8.37 -10.95
C GLU A 36 -7.91 -7.35 -10.19
N LEU A 37 -8.68 -6.55 -10.93
CA LEU A 37 -9.67 -5.65 -10.34
C LEU A 37 -10.67 -6.43 -9.48
N GLY A 38 -10.97 -5.93 -8.28
CA GLY A 38 -11.91 -6.58 -7.35
C GLY A 38 -11.32 -7.68 -6.47
N THR A 39 -10.01 -7.97 -6.57
CA THR A 39 -9.32 -8.96 -5.70
C THR A 39 -9.08 -8.51 -4.25
N GLY A 40 -9.53 -7.31 -3.87
CA GLY A 40 -9.43 -6.81 -2.49
C GLY A 40 -8.15 -6.05 -2.16
N LYS A 41 -7.35 -5.63 -3.16
CA LYS A 41 -6.11 -4.88 -2.95
C LYS A 41 -6.30 -3.59 -2.16
N THR A 42 -7.31 -2.78 -2.50
CA THR A 42 -7.67 -1.58 -1.75
C THR A 42 -8.11 -1.90 -0.32
N THR A 43 -8.87 -3.00 -0.12
CA THR A 43 -9.27 -3.47 1.21
C THR A 43 -8.05 -3.84 2.06
N LEU A 44 -7.05 -4.48 1.46
CA LEU A 44 -5.80 -4.81 2.12
C LEU A 44 -4.99 -3.56 2.49
N VAL A 45 -4.89 -2.57 1.60
CA VAL A 45 -4.24 -1.27 1.89
C VAL A 45 -4.91 -0.59 3.08
N GLN A 46 -6.25 -0.52 3.08
CA GLN A 46 -7.00 0.05 4.20
C GLN A 46 -6.73 -0.65 5.52
N ALA A 47 -6.65 -1.98 5.49
CA ALA A 47 -6.34 -2.78 6.66
C ALA A 47 -4.91 -2.55 7.18
N ILE A 48 -3.92 -2.44 6.29
CA ILE A 48 -2.53 -2.10 6.65
C ILE A 48 -2.48 -0.71 7.29
N CYS A 49 -3.13 0.29 6.68
CA CYS A 49 -3.24 1.64 7.22
C CYS A 49 -3.88 1.65 8.61
N ARG A 50 -4.94 0.87 8.83
CA ARG A 50 -5.54 0.67 10.17
C ARG A 50 -4.56 0.06 11.17
N GLY A 51 -3.80 -0.95 10.78
CA GLY A 51 -2.76 -1.56 11.63
C GLY A 51 -1.66 -0.58 12.02
N LEU A 52 -1.35 0.38 11.15
CA LEU A 52 -0.41 1.48 11.38
C LEU A 52 -1.00 2.63 12.21
N GLY A 53 -2.29 2.56 12.55
CA GLY A 53 -2.99 3.58 13.33
C GLY A 53 -3.34 4.85 12.55
N THR A 54 -3.28 4.87 11.22
CA THR A 54 -3.70 6.05 10.44
C THR A 54 -5.20 6.29 10.61
N HIS A 55 -5.60 7.53 10.89
CA HIS A 55 -7.02 7.89 11.09
C HIS A 55 -7.78 8.10 9.78
N ASP A 56 -7.08 8.38 8.68
CA ASP A 56 -7.69 8.59 7.38
C ASP A 56 -8.05 7.25 6.73
N LEU A 57 -9.30 7.13 6.26
CA LEU A 57 -9.70 5.98 5.44
C LEU A 57 -8.91 6.04 4.14
N ALA A 58 -7.99 5.09 3.94
CA ALA A 58 -7.26 4.97 2.69
C ALA A 58 -8.25 4.70 1.55
N THR A 59 -8.63 5.72 0.80
CA THR A 59 -9.44 5.57 -0.39
C THR A 59 -8.57 5.20 -1.58
N SER A 60 -9.16 4.49 -2.55
CA SER A 60 -8.47 4.33 -3.82
C SER A 60 -8.19 5.72 -4.40
N PRO A 61 -6.99 5.97 -4.91
CA PRO A 61 -6.73 7.08 -5.81
C PRO A 61 -7.65 7.06 -7.02
N THR A 62 -8.84 7.66 -6.93
CA THR A 62 -9.75 7.74 -8.08
C THR A 62 -9.18 8.68 -9.16
N TYR A 63 -8.40 9.69 -8.74
CA TYR A 63 -7.82 10.71 -9.62
C TYR A 63 -6.36 11.10 -9.32
N ALA A 64 -5.87 10.91 -8.09
CA ALA A 64 -4.48 11.21 -7.74
C ALA A 64 -3.58 9.99 -8.04
N LEU A 65 -2.32 10.17 -8.44
CA LEU A 65 -1.38 9.04 -8.59
C LEU A 65 -0.82 8.57 -7.24
N VAL A 66 -0.87 9.42 -6.22
CA VAL A 66 -0.31 9.19 -4.88
C VAL A 66 -1.23 9.76 -3.83
N HIS A 67 -1.52 8.97 -2.79
CA HIS A 67 -2.06 9.45 -1.53
C HIS A 67 -1.03 9.34 -0.43
N ARG A 68 -0.91 10.40 0.37
CA ARG A 68 -0.06 10.43 1.56
C ARG A 68 -0.92 10.47 2.80
N TYR A 69 -0.70 9.51 3.70
CA TYR A 69 -1.31 9.45 5.01
C TYR A 69 -0.25 9.66 6.09
N ARG A 70 -0.67 10.03 7.29
CA ARG A 70 0.20 10.17 8.46
C ARG A 70 -0.26 9.24 9.57
N THR A 71 0.68 8.51 10.13
CA THR A 71 0.45 7.77 11.38
C THR A 71 0.51 8.73 12.58
N PRO A 72 -0.03 8.33 13.75
CA PRO A 72 0.08 9.11 14.98
C PRO A 72 1.55 9.39 15.40
N GLY A 73 2.47 8.51 15.04
CA GLY A 73 3.91 8.67 15.28
C GLY A 73 4.63 9.59 14.27
N GLY A 74 3.89 10.24 13.37
CA GLY A 74 4.45 11.15 12.36
C GLY A 74 5.02 10.46 11.12
N LEU A 75 5.00 9.11 11.07
CA LEU A 75 5.44 8.34 9.92
C LEU A 75 4.55 8.64 8.70
N ALA A 76 5.17 8.94 7.56
CA ALA A 76 4.45 9.09 6.30
C ALA A 76 4.24 7.72 5.64
N VAL A 77 3.00 7.50 5.18
CA VAL A 77 2.58 6.32 4.41
C VAL A 77 2.15 6.79 3.03
N TYR A 78 2.73 6.23 1.98
CA TYR A 78 2.37 6.57 0.59
C TYR A 78 1.67 5.40 -0.07
N HIS A 79 0.50 5.64 -0.63
CA HIS A 79 -0.24 4.70 -1.46
C HIS A 79 -0.14 5.19 -2.91
N VAL A 80 0.51 4.40 -3.76
CA VAL A 80 0.80 4.77 -5.16
C VAL A 80 -0.02 3.90 -6.09
N ASP A 81 -0.74 4.53 -7.01
CA ASP A 81 -1.45 3.85 -8.09
C ASP A 81 -0.51 3.59 -9.26
N CYS A 82 0.04 2.37 -9.32
CA CYS A 82 0.96 1.98 -10.37
C CYS A 82 0.26 1.56 -11.68
N TYR A 83 -1.08 1.38 -11.69
CA TYR A 83 -1.84 1.02 -12.90
C TYR A 83 -1.75 2.13 -13.97
N ARG A 84 -1.63 3.39 -13.54
CA ARG A 84 -1.58 4.54 -14.44
C ARG A 84 -0.17 4.89 -14.91
N LEU A 85 0.87 4.32 -14.29
CA LEU A 85 2.25 4.56 -14.67
C LEU A 85 2.58 3.73 -15.92
N ARG A 86 3.03 4.40 -16.98
CA ARG A 86 3.34 3.75 -18.26
C ARG A 86 4.81 3.34 -18.36
N SER A 87 5.66 3.88 -17.50
CA SER A 87 7.09 3.58 -17.48
C SER A 87 7.69 3.83 -16.09
N PRO A 88 8.86 3.21 -15.78
CA PRO A 88 9.62 3.54 -14.58
C PRO A 88 10.02 5.01 -14.50
N ALA A 89 10.23 5.69 -15.64
CA ALA A 89 10.54 7.13 -15.67
C ALA A 89 9.39 7.97 -15.09
N GLU A 90 8.13 7.63 -15.38
CA GLU A 90 6.99 8.33 -14.79
C GLU A 90 6.93 8.17 -13.26
N ALA A 91 7.39 7.03 -12.72
CA ALA A 91 7.50 6.82 -11.29
C ALA A 91 8.61 7.71 -10.67
N GLN A 92 9.73 7.89 -11.39
CA GLN A 92 10.79 8.80 -10.96
C GLN A 92 10.31 10.25 -10.99
N ASP A 93 9.62 10.67 -12.05
CA ASP A 93 9.04 12.02 -12.17
C ASP A 93 8.01 12.31 -11.07
N LEU A 94 7.33 11.27 -10.58
CA LEU A 94 6.40 11.35 -9.45
C LEU A 94 7.10 11.54 -8.10
N GLY A 95 8.43 11.42 -8.04
CA GLY A 95 9.22 11.53 -6.82
C GLY A 95 9.24 10.26 -5.98
N PHE A 96 9.15 9.08 -6.59
CA PHE A 96 9.15 7.80 -5.86
C PHE A 96 10.39 7.62 -4.96
N ASP A 97 11.55 8.12 -5.40
CA ASP A 97 12.78 8.08 -4.59
C ASP A 97 12.70 8.95 -3.34
N ASP A 98 12.06 10.11 -3.44
CA ASP A 98 11.84 11.01 -2.29
C ASP A 98 10.82 10.41 -1.33
N MET A 99 9.77 9.75 -1.85
CA MET A 99 8.87 8.97 -1.02
C MET A 99 9.63 7.90 -0.26
N MET A 100 10.51 7.12 -0.89
CA MET A 100 11.29 6.11 -0.15
C MET A 100 12.22 6.69 0.92
N ARG A 101 12.70 7.93 0.74
CA ARG A 101 13.57 8.61 1.73
C ARG A 101 12.81 9.27 2.87
N GLU A 102 11.64 9.86 2.58
CA GLU A 102 10.80 10.56 3.56
C GLU A 102 9.81 9.63 4.27
N ALA A 103 9.39 8.56 3.59
CA ALA A 103 8.39 7.64 4.09
C ALA A 103 9.00 6.59 4.99
N GLY A 104 8.21 6.21 5.98
CA GLY A 104 8.42 4.92 6.57
C GLY A 104 7.88 3.78 5.73
N ILE A 105 6.80 4.01 4.97
CA ILE A 105 6.06 2.91 4.33
C ILE A 105 5.51 3.37 2.99
N VAL A 106 5.88 2.70 1.91
CA VAL A 106 5.35 2.90 0.56
C VAL A 106 4.58 1.64 0.16
N LEU A 107 3.32 1.80 -0.26
CA LEU A 107 2.44 0.72 -0.70
C LEU A 107 2.19 0.88 -2.21
N PRO A 108 3.02 0.29 -3.08
CA PRO A 108 2.69 0.18 -4.49
C PRO A 108 1.45 -0.69 -4.68
N ALA A 109 0.38 -0.08 -5.19
CA ALA A 109 -0.83 -0.78 -5.58
C ALA A 109 -0.86 -0.95 -7.11
N GLU A 110 -1.10 -2.19 -7.52
CA GLU A 110 -1.37 -2.69 -8.87
C GLU A 110 -0.21 -2.71 -9.87
N LEU A 111 0.36 -3.90 -10.07
CA LEU A 111 0.82 -4.38 -11.38
C LEU A 111 0.05 -5.67 -11.73
N ARG A 112 -0.18 -5.89 -13.03
CA ARG A 112 -0.96 -7.00 -13.62
C ARG A 112 -0.93 -8.30 -12.83
#